data_AF-A0A524QYK9-F1
#
_entry.id   AF-A0A524QYK9-F1
#
_cell.length_a   1.000
_cell.length_b   1.000
_cell.length_c   1.000
_cell.angle_alpha   90.00
_cell.angle_beta   90.00
_cell.angle_gamma   90.00
#
_symmetry.space_group_name_H-M   'P 1'
#
loop_
_entity.id
_entity.type
_entity.pdbx_description
1 polymer ?
#
loop_
_entity_poly.entity_id
_entity_poly.type
_entity_poly.pdbx_seq_one_letter_code
_entity_poly.pdbx_strand_id
1 'polypeptide(L)'
;MKKVRGAMDLRWPVLLPFLLVAFGSCGGREEGPAMDPEIWEGDVVAATRTLRSPEGTDQDWEVFRATVTMAWEEGLDTLPMSQAMVGIGLSFVGTPYAPGTLELAGEEAVVVNFQELDCVTFVENVLALARFIRIHDRGILESEGGAQEAYRSMLREIRYRGARVDGYASRLHYVSDWIRDNEAKGLVKEVT
;
A
#
# COMPACT_ATOMS: atom_id res chain seq x y z
N MET A 1 -15.47 -43.39 33.04
CA MET A 1 -16.90 -43.75 32.89
C MET A 1 -17.62 -42.69 32.07
N LYS A 2 -18.37 -43.13 31.06
CA LYS A 2 -19.45 -42.45 30.30
C LYS A 2 -19.12 -41.24 29.40
N LYS A 3 -18.84 -41.64 28.15
CA LYS A 3 -19.16 -41.01 26.85
C LYS A 3 -20.65 -40.67 26.74
N VAL A 4 -21.02 -39.52 26.19
CA VAL A 4 -22.33 -39.31 25.55
C VAL A 4 -22.16 -38.45 24.30
N ARG A 5 -22.48 -39.05 23.15
CA ARG A 5 -22.72 -38.39 21.85
C ARG A 5 -24.20 -38.00 21.80
N GLY A 6 -24.52 -36.89 21.14
CA GLY A 6 -25.87 -36.56 20.74
C GLY A 6 -25.85 -35.89 19.36
N ALA A 7 -25.97 -36.70 18.31
CA ALA A 7 -26.34 -36.23 16.99
C ALA A 7 -27.87 -36.12 16.96
N MET A 8 -28.40 -35.00 16.47
CA MET A 8 -29.83 -34.83 16.20
C MET A 8 -30.01 -34.58 14.72
N ASP A 9 -30.30 -35.67 14.01
CA ASP A 9 -30.95 -35.68 12.70
C ASP A 9 -32.38 -35.18 12.87
N LEU A 10 -32.74 -34.05 12.26
CA LEU A 10 -34.13 -33.69 12.01
C LEU A 10 -34.36 -33.58 10.51
N ARG A 11 -34.92 -34.66 9.96
CA ARG A 11 -35.54 -34.71 8.64
C ARG A 11 -36.90 -34.01 8.73
N TRP A 12 -37.14 -32.98 7.92
CA TRP A 12 -38.46 -32.41 7.70
C TRP A 12 -39.04 -32.91 6.37
N PRO A 13 -40.30 -33.38 6.32
CA PRO A 13 -40.88 -33.89 5.09
C PRO A 13 -41.34 -32.76 4.16
N VAL A 14 -41.15 -33.01 2.87
CA VAL A 14 -41.70 -32.30 1.72
C VAL A 14 -43.23 -32.32 1.77
N LEU A 15 -43.88 -31.19 1.47
CA LEU A 15 -45.07 -31.10 0.61
C LEU A 15 -45.41 -29.62 0.34
N LEU A 16 -45.25 -29.24 -0.94
CA LEU A 16 -45.74 -27.98 -1.52
C LEU A 16 -47.28 -27.93 -1.50
N PRO A 17 -47.85 -26.72 -1.65
CA PRO A 17 -48.59 -26.50 -2.89
C PRO A 17 -48.08 -25.27 -3.64
N PHE A 18 -47.92 -25.47 -4.95
CA PHE A 18 -47.76 -24.43 -5.95
C PHE A 18 -48.93 -23.43 -5.85
N LEU A 19 -48.63 -22.16 -5.56
CA LEU A 19 -49.51 -21.05 -5.88
C LEU A 19 -48.82 -20.19 -6.93
N LEU A 20 -49.18 -20.42 -8.19
CA LEU A 20 -48.75 -19.61 -9.32
C LEU A 20 -49.60 -18.33 -9.32
N VAL A 21 -49.08 -17.24 -8.76
CA VAL A 21 -49.66 -15.92 -8.94
C VAL A 21 -48.89 -15.22 -10.05
N ALA A 22 -49.50 -15.17 -11.25
CA ALA A 22 -49.07 -14.27 -12.31
C ALA A 22 -49.62 -12.87 -12.02
N PHE A 23 -48.76 -11.94 -11.59
CA PHE A 23 -49.03 -10.52 -11.74
C PHE A 23 -48.11 -9.96 -12.83
N GLY A 24 -48.74 -9.48 -13.89
CA GLY A 24 -48.07 -8.77 -14.97
C GLY A 24 -47.57 -7.40 -14.51
N SER A 25 -46.40 -7.05 -15.05
CA SER A 25 -45.95 -5.72 -15.47
C SER A 25 -46.46 -4.50 -14.69
N CYS A 26 -45.58 -3.92 -13.89
CA CYS A 26 -45.14 -2.53 -14.10
C CYS A 26 -43.87 -2.29 -13.27
N GLY A 27 -42.74 -2.07 -13.96
CA GLY A 27 -41.53 -1.58 -13.34
C GLY A 27 -41.77 -0.18 -12.82
N GLY A 28 -41.94 -0.05 -11.49
CA GLY A 28 -41.62 1.19 -10.80
C GLY A 28 -40.13 1.16 -10.50
N ARG A 29 -39.35 1.96 -11.23
CA ARG A 29 -38.02 2.35 -10.74
C ARG A 29 -38.32 3.17 -9.49
N GLU A 30 -37.96 2.68 -8.31
CA GLU A 30 -37.94 3.53 -7.12
C GLU A 30 -36.94 4.65 -7.43
N GLU A 31 -37.45 5.81 -7.83
CA GLU A 31 -36.66 7.03 -7.83
C GLU A 31 -36.37 7.34 -6.36
N GLY A 32 -35.11 7.16 -5.98
CA GLY A 32 -34.61 7.63 -4.69
C GLY A 32 -34.95 9.12 -4.51
N PRO A 33 -34.93 9.62 -3.25
CA PRO A 33 -35.26 11.01 -2.97
C PRO A 33 -34.51 11.95 -3.91
N ALA A 34 -35.21 12.95 -4.44
CA ALA A 34 -34.61 13.94 -5.34
C ALA A 34 -33.37 14.55 -4.68
N MET A 35 -32.22 14.44 -5.35
CA MET A 35 -30.95 14.98 -4.88
C MET A 35 -31.09 16.48 -4.62
N ASP A 36 -30.60 16.92 -3.47
CA ASP A 36 -30.45 18.34 -3.16
C ASP A 36 -29.26 18.91 -3.95
N PRO A 37 -29.48 19.82 -4.92
CA PRO A 37 -28.41 20.38 -5.73
C PRO A 37 -27.42 21.26 -4.95
N GLU A 38 -27.71 21.58 -3.68
CA GLU A 38 -26.80 22.34 -2.80
C GLU A 38 -25.84 21.44 -2.00
N ILE A 39 -26.04 20.12 -2.00
CA ILE A 39 -25.19 19.17 -1.24
C ILE A 39 -24.19 18.49 -2.18
N TRP A 40 -22.90 18.73 -1.95
CA TRP A 40 -21.81 18.06 -2.67
C TRP A 40 -21.67 16.60 -2.21
N GLU A 41 -21.90 15.63 -3.11
CA GLU A 41 -21.78 14.18 -2.88
C GLU A 41 -20.37 13.63 -3.18
N GLY A 42 -19.31 14.44 -3.07
CA GLY A 42 -17.97 13.91 -3.30
C GLY A 42 -17.44 13.13 -2.10
N ASP A 43 -16.55 12.19 -2.39
CA ASP A 43 -15.82 11.45 -1.37
C ASP A 43 -14.81 12.38 -0.68
N VAL A 44 -15.22 12.96 0.46
CA VAL A 44 -14.38 13.82 1.30
C VAL A 44 -13.07 13.11 1.66
N VAL A 45 -13.11 11.79 1.93
CA VAL A 45 -11.93 11.03 2.33
C VAL A 45 -10.96 10.94 1.16
N ALA A 46 -11.44 10.58 -0.03
CA ALA A 46 -10.61 10.58 -1.24
C ALA A 46 -10.03 11.97 -1.55
N ALA A 47 -10.83 13.02 -1.42
CA ALA A 47 -10.37 14.40 -1.63
C ALA A 47 -9.26 14.79 -0.64
N THR A 48 -9.44 14.49 0.65
CA THR A 48 -8.44 14.79 1.68
C THR A 48 -7.13 14.02 1.50
N ARG A 49 -7.16 12.79 0.95
CA ARG A 49 -5.95 12.02 0.65
C ARG A 49 -5.03 12.77 -0.32
N THR A 50 -5.60 13.50 -1.29
CA THR A 50 -4.81 14.25 -2.28
C THR A 50 -4.09 15.48 -1.69
N LEU A 51 -4.49 15.92 -0.48
CA LEU A 51 -3.92 17.08 0.23
C LEU A 51 -2.80 16.70 1.21
N ARG A 52 -2.44 15.41 1.30
CA ARG A 52 -1.31 14.94 2.11
C ARG A 52 -0.01 15.63 1.66
N SER A 53 0.90 15.90 2.60
CA SER A 53 2.25 16.35 2.25
C SER A 53 3.01 15.22 1.53
N PRO A 54 3.64 15.49 0.36
CA PRO A 54 4.45 14.50 -0.34
C PRO A 54 5.69 14.09 0.45
N GLU A 55 6.24 14.98 1.28
CA GLU A 55 7.39 14.69 2.14
C GLU A 55 7.11 13.59 3.18
N GLY A 56 5.85 13.27 3.44
CA GLY A 56 5.44 12.37 4.51
C GLY A 56 5.00 13.13 5.75
N THR A 57 4.22 12.45 6.58
CA THR A 57 3.69 12.92 7.85
C THR A 57 4.55 12.44 9.02
N ASP A 58 4.35 12.99 10.21
CA ASP A 58 5.05 12.53 11.42
C ASP A 58 4.88 11.03 11.66
N GLN A 59 3.66 10.50 11.43
CA GLN A 59 3.38 9.08 11.56
C GLN A 59 4.14 8.22 10.53
N ASP A 60 4.37 8.72 9.31
CA ASP A 60 5.23 8.01 8.35
C ASP A 60 6.66 7.91 8.87
N TRP A 61 7.15 8.99 9.45
CA TRP A 61 8.51 9.05 9.97
C TRP A 61 8.69 8.26 11.26
N GLU A 62 7.64 8.10 12.06
CA GLU A 62 7.60 7.13 13.16
C GLU A 62 7.69 5.69 12.65
N VAL A 63 6.91 5.33 11.63
CA VAL A 63 6.97 3.98 11.02
C VAL A 63 8.36 3.73 10.40
N PHE A 64 8.91 4.70 9.68
CA PHE A 64 10.26 4.64 9.15
C PHE A 64 11.28 4.35 10.26
N ARG A 65 11.32 5.18 11.31
CA ARG A 65 12.27 5.04 12.43
C ARG A 65 12.12 3.71 13.14
N ALA A 66 10.89 3.28 13.42
CA ALA A 66 10.60 2.01 14.05
C ALA A 66 11.11 0.83 13.19
N THR A 67 10.84 0.87 11.89
CA THR A 67 11.21 -0.20 10.96
C THR A 67 12.71 -0.32 10.79
N VAL A 68 13.44 0.79 10.58
CA VAL A 68 14.92 0.73 10.43
C VAL A 68 15.60 0.35 11.75
N THR A 69 15.07 0.81 12.89
CA THR A 69 15.60 0.46 14.21
C THR A 69 15.46 -1.04 14.46
N MET A 70 14.25 -1.58 14.28
CA MET A 70 13.97 -3.01 14.37
C MET A 70 14.89 -3.80 13.44
N ALA A 71 15.02 -3.37 12.19
CA ALA A 71 15.83 -4.09 11.21
C ALA A 71 17.32 -4.16 11.60
N TRP A 72 17.90 -3.10 12.17
CA TRP A 72 19.25 -3.15 12.70
C TRP A 72 19.36 -3.99 13.98
N GLU A 73 18.36 -3.99 14.86
CA GLU A 73 18.34 -4.82 16.08
C GLU A 73 18.28 -6.32 15.76
N GLU A 74 17.53 -6.67 14.72
CA GLU A 74 17.44 -8.03 14.21
C GLU A 74 18.62 -8.40 13.27
N GLY A 75 19.54 -7.46 13.02
CA GLY A 75 20.72 -7.67 12.18
C GLY A 75 20.41 -7.91 10.71
N LEU A 76 19.27 -7.42 10.21
CA LEU A 76 18.81 -7.63 8.82
C LEU A 76 19.77 -7.03 7.78
N ASP A 77 20.52 -6.00 8.14
CA ASP A 77 21.55 -5.37 7.30
C ASP A 77 22.70 -6.32 6.92
N THR A 78 22.95 -7.32 7.79
CA THR A 78 24.01 -8.33 7.60
C THR A 78 23.57 -9.56 6.78
N LEU A 79 22.26 -9.76 6.59
CA LEU A 79 21.69 -10.89 5.86
C LEU A 79 21.73 -10.68 4.33
N PRO A 80 21.66 -11.71 3.48
CA PRO A 80 21.45 -11.53 2.04
C PRO A 80 20.28 -10.56 1.75
N MET A 81 20.39 -9.73 0.71
CA MET A 81 19.39 -8.69 0.39
C MET A 81 17.95 -9.24 0.36
N SER A 82 17.76 -10.41 -0.24
CA SER A 82 16.45 -11.06 -0.29
C SER A 82 15.87 -11.39 1.08
N GLN A 83 16.71 -11.81 2.03
CA GLN A 83 16.28 -12.12 3.41
C GLN A 83 15.97 -10.85 4.20
N ALA A 84 16.78 -9.80 4.04
CA ALA A 84 16.53 -8.49 4.64
C ALA A 84 15.19 -7.90 4.16
N MET A 85 14.93 -7.96 2.85
CA MET A 85 13.66 -7.53 2.26
C MET A 85 12.47 -8.36 2.77
N VAL A 86 12.63 -9.67 2.98
CA VAL A 86 11.58 -10.50 3.58
C VAL A 86 11.28 -10.05 5.02
N GLY A 87 12.32 -9.85 5.85
CA GLY A 87 12.14 -9.39 7.23
C GLY A 87 11.42 -8.03 7.31
N ILE A 88 11.88 -7.07 6.51
CA ILE A 88 11.23 -5.74 6.43
C ILE A 88 9.80 -5.87 5.88
N GLY A 89 9.58 -6.65 4.83
CA GLY A 89 8.26 -6.85 4.23
C GLY A 89 7.24 -7.42 5.22
N LEU A 90 7.67 -8.33 6.10
CA LEU A 90 6.82 -8.89 7.16
C LEU A 90 6.39 -7.84 8.20
N SER A 91 7.18 -6.78 8.42
CA SER A 91 6.81 -5.70 9.34
C SER A 91 5.62 -4.86 8.88
N PHE A 92 5.30 -4.89 7.58
CA PHE A 92 4.13 -4.22 6.99
C PHE A 92 2.88 -5.10 6.91
N VAL A 93 2.90 -6.31 7.49
CA VAL A 93 1.69 -7.15 7.56
C VAL A 93 0.65 -6.45 8.43
N GLY A 94 -0.51 -6.18 7.83
CA GLY A 94 -1.61 -5.45 8.48
C GLY A 94 -1.67 -3.97 8.11
N THR A 95 -0.70 -3.43 7.36
CA THR A 95 -0.81 -2.09 6.77
C THR A 95 -2.00 -2.03 5.81
N PRO A 96 -2.89 -1.02 5.93
CA PRO A 96 -4.02 -0.83 5.02
C PRO A 96 -3.60 -0.78 3.55
N TYR A 97 -4.40 -1.43 2.71
CA TYR A 97 -4.26 -1.33 1.27
C TYR A 97 -4.99 -0.09 0.74
N ALA A 98 -4.30 0.76 -0.01
CA ALA A 98 -4.94 1.87 -0.73
C ALA A 98 -4.27 2.09 -2.10
N PRO A 99 -5.05 2.10 -3.20
CA PRO A 99 -4.51 2.45 -4.52
C PRO A 99 -4.33 3.97 -4.64
N GLY A 100 -3.41 4.40 -5.51
CA GLY A 100 -3.26 5.79 -5.90
C GLY A 100 -2.75 6.70 -4.78
N THR A 101 -2.01 6.16 -3.80
CA THR A 101 -1.43 6.93 -2.68
C THR A 101 -0.38 7.95 -3.13
N LEU A 102 0.11 7.83 -4.37
CA LEU A 102 1.05 8.76 -4.99
C LEU A 102 0.36 9.88 -5.80
N GLU A 103 -0.97 9.83 -5.94
CA GLU A 103 -1.75 10.78 -6.75
C GLU A 103 -2.21 11.96 -5.89
N LEU A 104 -1.25 12.83 -5.56
CA LEU A 104 -1.48 14.05 -4.79
C LEU A 104 -1.82 15.23 -5.69
N ALA A 105 -2.45 16.26 -5.12
CA ALA A 105 -2.68 17.51 -5.82
C ALA A 105 -1.35 18.27 -6.03
N GLY A 106 -1.19 18.88 -7.21
CA GLY A 106 -0.01 19.68 -7.54
C GLY A 106 0.93 18.99 -8.53
N GLU A 107 2.20 19.37 -8.50
CA GLU A 107 3.24 18.78 -9.35
C GLU A 107 3.69 17.42 -8.82
N GLU A 108 4.19 16.57 -9.71
CA GLU A 108 4.77 15.27 -9.34
C GLU A 108 5.94 15.47 -8.35
N ALA A 109 5.89 14.74 -7.24
CA ALA A 109 6.90 14.79 -6.19
C ALA A 109 7.14 13.40 -5.60
N VAL A 110 8.29 13.23 -4.93
CA VAL A 110 8.59 11.98 -4.21
C VAL A 110 7.70 11.87 -2.98
N VAL A 111 6.64 11.06 -3.10
CA VAL A 111 5.68 10.82 -2.01
C VAL A 111 6.18 9.75 -1.04
N VAL A 112 6.21 10.07 0.26
CA VAL A 112 6.40 9.12 1.36
C VAL A 112 5.05 8.82 2.02
N ASN A 113 4.66 7.54 2.02
CA ASN A 113 3.47 7.06 2.71
C ASN A 113 3.72 5.62 3.19
N PHE A 114 3.72 5.43 4.51
CA PHE A 114 3.79 4.12 5.17
C PHE A 114 2.47 3.73 5.85
N GLN A 115 1.51 4.64 5.93
CA GLN A 115 0.20 4.40 6.54
C GLN A 115 -0.70 3.59 5.62
N GLU A 116 -0.55 3.74 4.30
CA GLU A 116 -1.32 3.00 3.31
C GLU A 116 -0.44 2.67 2.10
N LEU A 117 -0.51 1.43 1.63
CA LEU A 117 0.33 0.93 0.53
C LEU A 117 -0.51 0.22 -0.52
N ASP A 118 -0.06 0.26 -1.77
CA ASP A 118 -0.48 -0.67 -2.81
C ASP A 118 0.64 -1.68 -3.10
N CYS A 119 0.43 -2.55 -4.09
CA CYS A 119 1.39 -3.60 -4.43
C CYS A 119 2.75 -3.05 -4.91
N VAL A 120 2.78 -1.89 -5.59
CA VAL A 120 4.02 -1.31 -6.13
C VAL A 120 4.75 -0.56 -5.03
N THR A 121 4.06 0.35 -4.35
CA THR A 121 4.62 1.15 -3.26
C THR A 121 5.11 0.28 -2.10
N PHE A 122 4.47 -0.86 -1.82
CA PHE A 122 5.00 -1.84 -0.87
C PHE A 122 6.40 -2.34 -1.27
N VAL A 123 6.57 -2.81 -2.52
CA VAL A 123 7.85 -3.34 -3.00
C VAL A 123 8.93 -2.24 -3.01
N GLU A 124 8.58 -1.04 -3.47
CA GLU A 124 9.51 0.09 -3.50
C GLU A 124 9.97 0.50 -2.10
N ASN A 125 9.06 0.62 -1.14
CA ASN A 125 9.40 0.96 0.24
C ASN A 125 10.27 -0.13 0.89
N VAL A 126 9.93 -1.42 0.71
CA VAL A 126 10.73 -2.53 1.24
C VAL A 126 12.14 -2.54 0.64
N LEU A 127 12.28 -2.32 -0.66
CA LEU A 127 13.58 -2.22 -1.32
C LEU A 127 14.37 -1.01 -0.82
N ALA A 128 13.73 0.15 -0.69
CA ALA A 128 14.37 1.37 -0.19
C ALA A 128 14.86 1.20 1.26
N LEU A 129 14.04 0.65 2.14
CA LEU A 129 14.41 0.38 3.54
C LEU A 129 15.54 -0.65 3.66
N ALA A 130 15.49 -1.73 2.88
CA ALA A 130 16.54 -2.75 2.90
C ALA A 130 17.90 -2.20 2.42
N ARG A 131 17.87 -1.27 1.45
CA ARG A 131 19.07 -0.52 1.04
C ARG A 131 19.51 0.46 2.12
N PHE A 132 18.56 1.17 2.74
CA PHE A 132 18.83 2.18 3.77
C PHE A 132 19.64 1.60 4.93
N ILE A 133 19.18 0.49 5.51
CA ILE A 133 19.85 -0.15 6.66
C ILE A 133 21.23 -0.71 6.32
N ARG A 134 21.50 -1.00 5.04
CA ARG A 134 22.78 -1.54 4.57
C ARG A 134 23.79 -0.46 4.25
N ILE A 135 23.33 0.67 3.72
CA ILE A 135 24.20 1.78 3.28
C ILE A 135 24.56 2.68 4.47
N HIS A 136 23.64 2.86 5.41
CA HIS A 136 23.80 3.76 6.54
C HIS A 136 23.96 3.00 7.85
N ASP A 137 24.77 3.55 8.74
CA ASP A 137 24.80 3.13 10.14
C ASP A 137 23.73 3.88 10.97
N ARG A 138 23.55 3.45 12.22
CA ARG A 138 22.55 4.00 13.15
C ARG A 138 22.69 5.50 13.41
N GLY A 139 23.89 6.06 13.29
CA GLY A 139 24.16 7.49 13.49
C GLY A 139 23.41 8.38 12.50
N ILE A 140 22.97 7.85 11.35
CA ILE A 140 22.14 8.62 10.41
C ILE A 140 20.86 9.15 11.05
N LEU A 141 20.32 8.46 12.07
CA LEU A 141 19.11 8.86 12.78
C LEU A 141 19.31 10.03 13.75
N GLU A 142 20.54 10.43 14.05
CA GLU A 142 20.81 11.60 14.90
C GLU A 142 20.37 12.91 14.23
N SER A 143 20.32 12.92 12.90
CA SER A 143 19.80 14.04 12.10
C SER A 143 18.50 13.61 11.41
N GLU A 144 17.36 14.03 11.96
CA GLU A 144 16.06 13.70 11.39
C GLU A 144 15.95 14.10 9.92
N GLY A 145 16.27 15.35 9.57
CA GLY A 145 16.24 15.80 8.19
C GLY A 145 17.25 15.07 7.29
N GLY A 146 18.39 14.65 7.83
CA GLY A 146 19.39 13.86 7.11
C GLY A 146 18.89 12.46 6.76
N ALA A 147 18.32 11.75 7.73
CA ALA A 147 17.72 10.44 7.51
C ALA A 147 16.53 10.49 6.54
N GLN A 148 15.67 11.50 6.68
CA GLN A 148 14.51 11.71 5.81
C GLN A 148 14.94 11.93 4.35
N GLU A 149 15.89 12.82 4.09
CA GLU A 149 16.33 13.05 2.69
C GLU A 149 17.11 11.85 2.13
N ALA A 150 17.91 11.16 2.94
CA ALA A 150 18.57 9.93 2.50
C ALA A 150 17.54 8.88 2.06
N TYR A 151 16.48 8.69 2.84
CA TYR A 151 15.38 7.77 2.48
C TYR A 151 14.62 8.24 1.24
N ARG A 152 14.24 9.52 1.16
CA ARG A 152 13.55 10.10 -0.02
C ARG A 152 14.40 9.98 -1.27
N SER A 153 15.71 10.11 -1.16
CA SER A 153 16.64 9.92 -2.28
C SER A 153 16.61 8.49 -2.81
N MET A 154 16.53 7.49 -1.93
CA MET A 154 16.39 6.09 -2.36
C MET A 154 15.04 5.82 -3.05
N LEU A 155 13.94 6.38 -2.53
CA LEU A 155 12.64 6.29 -3.20
C LEU A 155 12.68 6.98 -4.58
N ARG A 156 13.29 8.17 -4.66
CA ARG A 156 13.48 8.89 -5.92
C ARG A 156 14.25 8.04 -6.94
N GLU A 157 15.34 7.44 -6.48
CA GLU A 157 16.18 6.57 -7.28
C GLU A 157 15.40 5.37 -7.81
N ILE A 158 14.57 4.73 -6.99
CA ILE A 158 13.81 3.54 -7.38
C ILE A 158 12.64 3.86 -8.31
N ARG A 159 11.85 4.89 -7.97
CA ARG A 159 10.52 5.16 -8.54
C ARG A 159 10.54 5.94 -9.86
N TYR A 160 11.59 6.71 -10.10
CA TYR A 160 11.66 7.63 -11.24
C TYR A 160 12.73 7.23 -12.24
N ARG A 161 12.42 7.42 -13.53
CA ARG A 161 13.32 7.14 -14.64
C ARG A 161 14.61 7.95 -14.49
N GLY A 162 15.75 7.27 -14.51
CA GLY A 162 17.04 7.92 -14.29
C GLY A 162 17.14 8.70 -12.97
N ALA A 163 16.38 8.32 -11.94
CA ALA A 163 16.34 8.95 -10.63
C ALA A 163 15.93 10.45 -10.63
N ARG A 164 15.21 10.91 -11.65
CA ARG A 164 14.83 12.32 -11.81
C ARG A 164 13.32 12.49 -11.84
N VAL A 165 12.82 13.39 -10.98
CA VAL A 165 11.43 13.85 -11.03
C VAL A 165 11.32 14.92 -12.11
N ASP A 166 10.60 14.62 -13.18
CA ASP A 166 10.35 15.49 -14.33
C ASP A 166 8.89 15.30 -14.79
N GLY A 167 7.97 15.71 -13.91
CA GLY A 167 6.53 15.53 -14.09
C GLY A 167 6.06 14.08 -14.00
N TYR A 168 4.75 13.88 -14.12
CA TYR A 168 4.09 12.57 -13.91
C TYR A 168 4.67 11.44 -14.77
N ALA A 169 5.05 11.72 -16.02
CA ALA A 169 5.57 10.73 -16.96
C ALA A 169 7.01 10.26 -16.65
N SER A 170 7.71 10.92 -15.72
CA SER A 170 9.01 10.48 -15.22
C SER A 170 8.90 9.32 -14.23
N ARG A 171 7.75 9.14 -13.58
CA ARG A 171 7.48 7.99 -12.72
C ARG A 171 7.34 6.71 -13.55
N LEU A 172 7.91 5.61 -13.06
CA LEU A 172 7.97 4.33 -13.77
C LEU A 172 6.65 3.55 -13.62
N HIS A 173 5.62 3.96 -14.37
CA HIS A 173 4.26 3.39 -14.27
C HIS A 173 4.11 1.95 -14.80
N TYR A 174 4.97 1.54 -15.73
CA TYR A 174 4.96 0.19 -16.27
C TYR A 174 6.01 -0.65 -15.57
N VAL A 175 5.62 -1.76 -14.95
CA VAL A 175 6.55 -2.65 -14.21
C VAL A 175 7.73 -3.11 -15.08
N SER A 176 7.51 -3.32 -16.39
CA SER A 176 8.58 -3.68 -17.31
C SER A 176 9.60 -2.55 -17.55
N ASP A 177 9.17 -1.28 -17.49
CA ASP A 177 10.05 -0.11 -17.52
C ASP A 177 10.73 0.07 -16.16
N TRP A 178 9.99 -0.14 -15.07
CA TRP A 178 10.52 -0.15 -13.71
C TRP A 178 11.68 -1.15 -13.56
N ILE A 179 11.53 -2.38 -14.05
CA ILE A 179 12.59 -3.41 -14.00
C ILE A 179 13.80 -2.97 -14.83
N ARG A 180 13.59 -2.55 -16.09
CA ARG A 180 14.69 -2.15 -16.98
C ARG A 180 15.50 -0.97 -16.45
N ASP A 181 14.82 0.06 -15.96
CA ASP A 181 15.48 1.25 -15.41
C ASP A 181 16.21 0.90 -14.10
N ASN A 182 15.58 0.14 -13.21
CA ASN A 182 16.23 -0.30 -11.96
C ASN A 182 17.38 -1.29 -12.17
N GLU A 183 17.35 -2.11 -13.22
CA GLU A 183 18.48 -2.96 -13.60
C GLU A 183 19.64 -2.11 -14.18
N ALA A 184 19.34 -1.12 -15.02
CA ALA A 184 20.34 -0.17 -15.51
C ALA A 184 20.98 0.65 -14.38
N LYS A 185 20.23 0.94 -13.31
CA LYS A 185 20.74 1.56 -12.07
C LYS A 185 21.45 0.57 -11.13
N GLY A 186 21.46 -0.73 -11.45
CA GLY A 186 22.09 -1.77 -10.63
C GLY A 186 21.35 -2.10 -9.33
N LEU A 187 20.07 -1.73 -9.21
CA LEU A 187 19.25 -1.92 -8.01
C LEU A 187 18.54 -3.28 -7.99
N VAL A 188 18.16 -3.77 -9.16
CA VAL A 188 17.53 -5.08 -9.34
C VAL A 188 18.23 -5.83 -10.47
N LYS A 189 17.95 -7.13 -10.57
CA LYS A 189 18.41 -7.97 -11.67
C LYS A 189 17.27 -8.86 -12.12
N GLU A 190 17.08 -8.95 -13.43
CA GLU A 190 16.13 -9.87 -14.06
C GLU A 190 16.68 -11.32 -13.94
N VAL A 191 15.83 -12.27 -13.55
CA VAL A 191 16.24 -13.64 -13.19
C VAL A 191 15.47 -14.74 -13.93
N THR A 192 14.49 -14.39 -14.77
CA THR A 192 13.55 -15.33 -15.42
C THR A 192 13.86 -15.61 -16.88
#